data_AF-A0A8H4Q657-F1
#
_entry.id   AF-A0A8H4Q657-F1
#
_cell.length_a   1.000
_cell.length_b   1.000
_cell.length_c   1.000
_cell.angle_alpha   90.00
_cell.angle_beta   90.00
_cell.angle_gamma   90.00
#
_symmetry.space_group_name_H-M   'P 1'
#
loop_
_entity.id
_entity.type
_entity.pdbx_description
1 polymer ?
#
loop_
_entity_poly.entity_id
_entity_poly.type
_entity_poly.pdbx_seq_one_letter_code
_entity_poly.pdbx_strand_id
1 'polypeptide(L)'
;MLKTAASRRISALTLAFIRPSSTMSVCFAPGSDADALQPAVASLLPPAGGRWQLTAEGRALQRTFSFKTFAKAWDFMTAVALQAKIHSHHPEWSNVYNTTVVRWTTHNPRGLSDKDVRLAVICDSIAADFQEIDANEPAGGTANELLAKVVSNAGDCCTKKKV
;
A
#
# COMPACT_ATOMS: atom_id res chain seq x y z
N MET A 1 34.40 -45.38 53.88
CA MET A 1 35.16 -45.45 52.62
C MET A 1 34.20 -45.19 51.46
N LEU A 2 34.57 -44.21 50.63
CA LEU A 2 34.10 -43.82 49.28
C LEU A 2 32.59 -43.84 48.95
N LYS A 3 32.04 -42.64 48.68
CA LYS A 3 31.00 -42.45 47.65
C LYS A 3 31.48 -41.39 46.67
N THR A 4 31.66 -41.80 45.42
CA THR A 4 32.04 -41.04 44.24
C THR A 4 30.88 -40.16 43.77
N ALA A 5 31.12 -38.87 43.54
CA ALA A 5 30.16 -37.96 42.92
C ALA A 5 30.56 -37.73 41.45
N ALA A 6 29.67 -38.11 40.53
CA ALA A 6 29.85 -37.94 39.08
C ALA A 6 29.55 -36.49 38.67
N SER A 7 30.51 -35.87 38.00
CA SER A 7 30.41 -34.53 37.39
C SER A 7 29.54 -34.59 36.12
N ARG A 8 28.43 -33.85 36.09
CA ARG A 8 27.64 -33.61 34.88
C ARG A 8 27.96 -32.21 34.35
N ARG A 9 28.67 -32.17 33.22
CA ARG A 9 28.91 -30.94 32.45
C ARG A 9 27.62 -30.54 31.75
N ILE A 10 27.10 -29.36 32.08
CA ILE A 10 26.00 -28.74 31.35
C ILE A 10 26.61 -28.07 30.12
N SER A 11 26.32 -28.61 28.94
CA SER A 11 26.75 -28.04 27.66
C SER A 11 26.05 -26.71 27.44
N ALA A 12 26.82 -25.63 27.27
CA ALA A 12 26.29 -24.32 26.93
C ALA A 12 25.73 -24.38 25.50
N LEU A 13 24.40 -24.39 25.39
CA LEU A 13 23.68 -24.27 24.14
C LEU A 13 23.91 -22.85 23.62
N THR A 14 24.76 -22.71 22.59
CA THR A 14 24.99 -21.45 21.90
C THR A 14 23.66 -20.95 21.35
N LEU A 15 23.12 -19.86 21.93
CA LEU A 15 22.05 -19.09 21.31
C LEU A 15 22.59 -18.58 19.97
N ALA A 16 22.10 -19.16 18.87
CA ALA A 16 22.29 -18.59 17.56
C ALA A 16 21.70 -17.17 17.59
N PHE A 17 22.55 -16.17 17.37
CA PHE A 17 22.11 -14.80 17.15
C PHE A 17 21.16 -14.80 15.94
N ILE A 18 19.87 -14.67 16.20
CA ILE A 18 18.89 -14.26 15.21
C ILE A 18 19.33 -12.87 14.76
N ARG A 19 19.95 -12.79 13.59
CA ARG A 19 20.34 -11.52 12.98
C ARG A 19 19.03 -10.75 12.74
N PRO A 20 18.77 -9.61 13.40
CA PRO A 20 17.57 -8.85 13.12
C PRO A 20 17.59 -8.51 11.64
N SER A 21 16.49 -8.85 10.96
CA SER A 21 16.24 -8.41 9.58
C SER A 21 16.49 -6.91 9.52
N SER A 22 17.32 -6.45 8.58
CA SER A 22 17.64 -5.04 8.41
C SER A 22 16.34 -4.24 8.37
N THR A 23 16.01 -3.55 9.46
CA THR A 23 14.87 -2.64 9.51
C THR A 23 15.18 -1.50 8.55
N MET A 24 14.43 -1.40 7.47
CA MET A 24 14.49 -0.25 6.56
C MET A 24 14.26 1.02 7.39
N SER A 25 15.28 1.87 7.51
CA SER A 25 15.22 3.10 8.32
C SER A 25 14.66 4.25 7.50
N VAL A 26 13.80 5.07 8.11
CA VAL A 26 13.28 6.30 7.48
C VAL A 26 14.41 7.35 7.42
N CYS A 27 14.56 8.01 6.28
CA CYS A 27 15.50 9.11 6.08
C CYS A 27 14.73 10.40 5.78
N PHE A 28 14.60 11.25 6.80
CA PHE A 28 13.93 12.54 6.68
C PHE A 28 14.81 13.61 6.01
N ALA A 29 14.16 14.53 5.30
CA ALA A 29 14.80 15.68 4.71
C ALA A 29 15.30 16.62 5.84
N PRO A 30 16.51 17.20 5.70
CA PRO A 30 17.00 18.23 6.62
C PRO A 30 15.97 19.33 6.89
N GLY A 31 15.79 19.69 8.16
CA GLY A 31 14.79 20.68 8.60
C GLY A 31 13.39 20.11 8.87
N SER A 32 13.16 18.82 8.61
CA SER A 32 11.93 18.14 9.02
C SER A 32 11.97 17.76 10.50
N ASP A 33 10.82 17.83 11.16
CA ASP A 33 10.64 17.31 12.52
C ASP A 33 10.49 15.78 12.47
N ALA A 34 11.61 15.06 12.59
CA ALA A 34 11.64 13.62 12.52
C ALA A 34 10.81 12.95 13.62
N ASP A 35 10.82 13.49 14.83
CA ASP A 35 10.12 12.91 15.98
C ASP A 35 8.61 13.01 15.81
N ALA A 36 8.12 14.13 15.28
CA ALA A 36 6.71 14.31 14.95
C ALA A 36 6.26 13.46 13.75
N LEU A 37 7.12 13.29 12.73
CA LEU A 37 6.76 12.59 11.49
C LEU A 37 6.88 11.07 11.57
N GLN A 38 7.79 10.54 12.39
CA GLN A 38 8.02 9.10 12.54
C GLN A 38 6.74 8.28 12.81
N PRO A 39 5.85 8.65 13.75
CA PRO A 39 4.61 7.89 13.98
C PRO A 39 3.66 7.95 12.78
N ALA A 40 3.58 9.10 12.10
CA ALA A 40 2.73 9.25 10.92
C ALA A 40 3.23 8.38 9.76
N VAL A 41 4.54 8.36 9.50
CA VAL A 41 5.14 7.42 8.53
C VAL A 41 4.85 5.98 8.93
N ALA A 42 5.06 5.61 10.20
CA ALA A 42 4.83 4.25 10.67
C ALA A 42 3.40 3.75 10.42
N SER A 43 2.39 4.61 10.60
CA SER A 43 0.98 4.27 10.31
C SER A 43 0.69 3.97 8.83
N LEU A 44 1.50 4.49 7.91
CA LEU A 44 1.35 4.26 6.48
C LEU A 44 1.98 2.94 6.02
N LEU A 45 2.79 2.29 6.87
CA LEU A 45 3.56 1.09 6.52
C LEU A 45 2.84 -0.22 6.90
N PRO A 46 3.22 -1.36 6.27
CA PRO A 46 2.53 -2.63 6.46
C PRO A 46 2.46 -3.16 7.89
N PRO A 47 3.49 -2.98 8.76
CA PRO A 47 3.41 -3.40 10.15
C PRO A 47 2.26 -2.76 10.95
N ALA A 48 1.77 -1.58 10.53
CA ALA A 48 0.65 -0.89 11.15
C ALA A 48 -0.66 -1.02 10.36
N GLY A 49 -0.70 -1.86 9.32
CA GLY A 49 -1.85 -2.03 8.42
C GLY A 49 -1.91 -1.02 7.28
N GLY A 50 -0.92 -0.14 7.14
CA GLY A 50 -0.81 0.75 5.99
C GLY A 50 -0.34 0.01 4.73
N ARG A 51 -0.56 0.63 3.56
CA ARG A 51 -0.27 0.03 2.24
C ARG A 51 0.90 0.68 1.50
N TRP A 52 1.58 1.65 2.13
CA TRP A 52 2.77 2.29 1.57
C TRP A 52 4.04 1.50 1.92
N GLN A 53 5.05 1.62 1.07
CA GLN A 53 6.35 1.01 1.28
C GLN A 53 7.44 2.08 1.28
N LEU A 54 8.44 1.95 2.15
CA LEU A 54 9.66 2.75 2.05
C LEU A 54 10.49 2.24 0.86
N THR A 55 11.14 3.14 0.13
CA THR A 55 12.19 2.73 -0.81
C THR A 55 13.41 2.20 -0.07
N ALA A 56 14.30 1.50 -0.77
CA ALA A 56 15.50 0.90 -0.19
C ALA A 56 16.37 1.89 0.59
N GLU A 57 16.39 3.16 0.15
CA GLU A 57 17.14 4.23 0.78
C GLU A 57 16.37 4.93 1.91
N GLY A 58 15.11 4.56 2.18
CA GLY A 58 14.28 5.16 3.22
C GLY A 58 13.84 6.60 2.97
N ARG A 59 14.06 7.13 1.76
CA ARG A 59 13.87 8.55 1.41
C ARG A 59 12.57 8.86 0.69
N ALA A 60 11.77 7.84 0.41
CA ALA A 60 10.52 7.99 -0.32
C ALA A 60 9.49 6.95 0.13
N LEU A 61 8.22 7.33 0.02
CA LEU A 61 7.08 6.45 0.20
C LEU A 61 6.55 6.08 -1.18
N GLN A 62 6.34 4.79 -1.44
CA GLN A 62 5.82 4.29 -2.70
C GLN A 62 4.62 3.37 -2.46
N ARG A 63 3.59 3.51 -3.30
CA ARG A 63 2.42 2.64 -3.30
C ARG A 63 1.88 2.45 -4.71
N THR A 64 1.32 1.27 -4.96
CA THR A 64 0.58 0.95 -6.19
C THR A 64 -0.91 0.98 -5.91
N PHE A 65 -1.66 1.66 -6.77
CA PHE A 65 -3.13 1.76 -6.74
C PHE A 65 -3.68 1.07 -7.99
N SER A 66 -4.77 0.31 -7.83
CA SER A 66 -5.43 -0.39 -8.94
C SER A 66 -6.93 -0.08 -8.97
N PHE A 67 -7.49 0.04 -10.16
CA PHE A 67 -8.89 0.40 -10.37
C PHE A 67 -9.57 -0.54 -11.37
N LYS A 68 -10.89 -0.47 -11.50
CA LYS A 68 -11.62 -1.32 -12.45
C LYS A 68 -11.30 -1.01 -13.92
N THR A 69 -11.00 0.24 -14.25
CA THR A 69 -10.76 0.70 -15.63
C THR A 69 -9.68 1.78 -15.69
N PHE A 70 -9.13 2.02 -16.88
CA PHE A 70 -8.23 3.15 -17.13
C PHE A 70 -8.87 4.50 -16.76
N ALA A 71 -10.15 4.71 -17.10
CA ALA A 71 -10.84 5.97 -16.79
C ALA A 71 -10.86 6.25 -15.27
N LYS A 72 -11.14 5.22 -14.45
CA LYS A 72 -11.10 5.35 -12.99
C LYS A 72 -9.71 5.65 -12.45
N ALA A 73 -8.67 5.01 -12.98
CA ALA A 73 -7.30 5.34 -12.64
C ALA A 73 -6.95 6.80 -13.01
N TRP A 74 -7.42 7.26 -14.17
CA TRP A 74 -7.20 8.64 -14.60
C TRP A 74 -7.95 9.68 -13.76
N ASP A 75 -9.16 9.37 -13.31
CA ASP A 75 -9.92 10.22 -12.38
C ASP A 75 -9.15 10.39 -11.05
N PHE A 76 -8.65 9.28 -10.49
CA PHE A 76 -7.76 9.28 -9.32
C PHE A 76 -6.54 10.16 -9.55
N MET A 77 -5.82 9.96 -10.66
CA MET A 77 -4.63 10.75 -11.00
C MET A 77 -4.95 12.24 -11.13
N THR A 78 -6.08 12.60 -11.72
CA THR A 78 -6.53 13.99 -11.88
C THR A 78 -6.77 14.65 -10.52
N ALA A 79 -7.43 13.94 -9.59
CA ALA A 79 -7.65 14.42 -8.24
C ALA A 79 -6.33 14.58 -7.46
N VAL A 80 -5.40 13.62 -7.58
CA VAL A 80 -4.06 13.71 -6.97
C VAL A 80 -3.26 14.88 -7.55
N ALA A 81 -3.34 15.13 -8.85
CA ALA A 81 -2.65 16.25 -9.50
C ALA A 81 -3.13 17.62 -8.97
N LEU A 82 -4.44 17.76 -8.70
CA LEU A 82 -4.98 18.97 -8.08
C LEU A 82 -4.41 19.17 -6.66
N GLN A 83 -4.34 18.09 -5.87
CA GLN A 83 -3.78 18.15 -4.52
C GLN A 83 -2.28 18.45 -4.53
N ALA A 84 -1.53 17.86 -5.46
CA ALA A 84 -0.13 18.17 -5.69
C ALA A 84 0.08 19.66 -5.97
N LYS A 85 -0.78 20.26 -6.81
CA LYS A 85 -0.76 21.70 -7.10
C LYS A 85 -1.04 22.56 -5.87
N ILE A 86 -2.05 22.22 -5.08
CA ILE A 86 -2.41 22.95 -3.84
C ILE A 86 -1.25 22.94 -2.85
N HIS A 87 -0.58 21.80 -2.68
CA HIS A 87 0.53 21.63 -1.73
C HIS A 87 1.89 22.05 -2.31
N SER A 88 1.93 22.45 -3.59
CA SER A 88 3.16 22.75 -4.33
C SER A 88 4.22 21.64 -4.18
N HIS A 89 3.78 20.38 -4.31
CA HIS A 89 4.60 19.19 -4.14
C HIS A 89 4.11 18.10 -5.10
N HIS A 90 5.00 17.59 -5.96
CA HIS A 90 4.61 16.77 -7.09
C HIS A 90 5.13 15.34 -6.90
N PRO A 91 4.34 14.31 -7.29
CA PRO A 91 4.77 12.94 -7.16
C PRO A 91 5.73 12.56 -8.29
N GLU A 92 6.48 11.50 -8.06
CA GLU A 92 7.02 10.68 -9.12
C GLU A 92 6.04 9.53 -9.35
N TRP A 93 5.51 9.36 -10.57
CA TRP A 93 4.54 8.29 -10.82
C TRP A 93 4.70 7.62 -12.19
N SER A 94 4.12 6.43 -12.32
CA SER A 94 3.91 5.75 -13.60
C SER A 94 2.51 5.16 -13.63
N ASN A 95 1.89 5.12 -14.81
CA ASN A 95 0.57 4.53 -15.00
C ASN A 95 0.59 3.53 -16.15
N VAL A 96 0.03 2.34 -15.91
CA VAL A 96 -0.17 1.29 -16.91
C VAL A 96 -1.62 0.84 -16.83
N TYR A 97 -2.42 1.21 -17.84
CA TYR A 97 -3.86 0.95 -17.87
C TYR A 97 -4.57 1.41 -16.58
N ASN A 98 -5.07 0.47 -15.78
CA ASN A 98 -5.85 0.70 -14.56
C ASN A 98 -4.99 0.74 -13.29
N THR A 99 -3.66 0.75 -13.42
CA THR A 99 -2.73 0.67 -12.29
C THR A 99 -1.77 1.85 -12.28
N THR A 100 -1.72 2.56 -11.17
CA THR A 100 -0.87 3.74 -10.96
C THR A 100 0.09 3.51 -9.80
N VAL A 101 1.40 3.60 -10.06
CA VAL A 101 2.42 3.61 -9.01
C VAL A 101 2.73 5.06 -8.66
N VAL A 102 2.56 5.42 -7.39
CA VAL A 102 2.83 6.77 -6.88
C VAL A 102 3.97 6.70 -5.89
N ARG A 103 4.92 7.63 -6.03
CA ARG A 103 6.04 7.82 -5.11
C ARG A 103 6.13 9.27 -4.67
N TRP A 104 6.19 9.47 -3.35
CA TRP A 104 6.38 10.76 -2.71
C TRP A 104 7.77 10.84 -2.10
N THR A 105 8.50 11.89 -2.47
CA THR A 105 9.80 12.23 -1.91
C THR A 105 10.04 13.74 -2.01
N THR A 106 10.83 14.28 -1.09
CA THR A 106 11.32 15.65 -1.18
C THR A 106 12.71 15.64 -1.80
N HIS A 107 12.85 16.31 -2.95
CA HIS A 107 14.12 16.34 -3.70
C HIS A 107 15.14 17.31 -3.12
N ASN A 108 14.69 18.38 -2.47
CA ASN A 108 15.55 19.41 -1.91
C ASN A 108 14.95 20.05 -0.62
N PRO A 109 15.63 19.96 0.53
CA PRO A 109 16.76 19.06 0.78
C PRO A 109 16.27 17.60 0.73
N ARG A 110 17.15 16.68 0.34
CA ARG A 110 16.74 15.32 -0.06
C ARG A 110 16.29 14.47 1.14
N GLY A 111 15.09 13.88 1.09
CA GLY A 111 14.54 12.97 2.09
C GLY A 111 13.01 13.01 2.18
N LEU A 112 12.42 12.34 3.17
CA LEU A 112 10.99 12.46 3.46
C LEU A 112 10.67 13.74 4.25
N SER A 113 9.60 14.43 3.90
CA SER A 113 9.06 15.59 4.63
C SER A 113 7.60 15.41 5.02
N ASP A 114 7.04 16.41 5.71
CA ASP A 114 5.62 16.48 6.05
C ASP A 114 4.70 16.46 4.81
N LYS A 115 5.16 17.05 3.70
CA LYS A 115 4.42 17.08 2.44
C LYS A 115 4.24 15.68 1.86
N ASP A 116 5.27 14.85 1.93
CA ASP A 116 5.25 13.47 1.45
C ASP A 116 4.22 12.64 2.21
N VAL A 117 4.23 12.74 3.55
CA VAL A 117 3.30 12.05 4.44
C VAL A 117 1.86 12.52 4.21
N ARG A 118 1.65 13.84 4.11
CA ARG A 118 0.33 14.43 3.90
C ARG A 118 -0.27 13.99 2.57
N LEU A 119 0.50 14.04 1.48
CA LEU A 119 0.01 13.65 0.16
C LEU A 119 -0.19 12.13 0.04
N ALA A 120 0.58 11.31 0.76
CA ALA A 120 0.31 9.88 0.87
C ALA A 120 -1.06 9.60 1.51
N VAL A 121 -1.40 10.26 2.62
CA VAL A 121 -2.72 10.15 3.28
C VAL A 121 -3.86 10.62 2.36
N ILE A 122 -3.63 11.72 1.63
CA ILE A 122 -4.61 12.24 0.66
C ILE A 122 -4.84 11.24 -0.47
N CYS A 123 -3.77 10.62 -1.01
CA CYS A 123 -3.90 9.57 -2.00
C CYS A 123 -4.75 8.39 -1.49
N ASP A 124 -4.58 7.97 -0.23
CA ASP A 124 -5.39 6.89 0.35
C ASP A 124 -6.88 7.25 0.40
N SER A 125 -7.19 8.51 0.77
CA SER A 125 -8.57 9.01 0.81
C SER A 125 -9.20 9.08 -0.59
N ILE A 126 -8.47 9.66 -1.55
CA ILE A 126 -8.91 9.77 -2.95
C ILE A 126 -9.11 8.37 -3.57
N ALA A 127 -8.19 7.43 -3.31
CA ALA A 127 -8.30 6.06 -3.81
C ALA A 127 -9.57 5.36 -3.30
N ALA A 128 -9.93 5.57 -2.03
CA ALA A 128 -11.18 5.05 -1.46
C ALA A 128 -12.42 5.65 -2.16
N ASP A 129 -12.45 6.97 -2.38
CA ASP A 129 -13.54 7.66 -3.09
C ASP A 129 -13.72 7.14 -4.52
N PHE A 130 -12.61 6.80 -5.19
CA PHE A 130 -12.62 6.24 -6.55
C PHE A 130 -12.75 4.72 -6.61
N GLN A 131 -13.04 4.06 -5.48
CA GLN A 131 -13.29 2.63 -5.39
C GLN A 131 -12.10 1.80 -5.90
N GLU A 132 -10.92 2.08 -5.36
CA GLU A 132 -9.74 1.23 -5.54
C GLU A 132 -10.10 -0.24 -5.30
N ILE A 133 -9.53 -1.12 -6.13
CA ILE A 133 -9.62 -2.57 -5.98
C ILE A 133 -8.29 -3.11 -5.46
N ASP A 134 -8.35 -4.20 -4.70
CA ASP A 134 -7.14 -4.91 -4.34
C ASP A 134 -6.54 -5.57 -5.58
N ALA A 135 -5.25 -5.34 -5.83
CA ALA A 135 -4.56 -5.87 -7.00
C ALA A 135 -4.52 -7.41 -7.07
N ASN A 136 -4.83 -8.09 -5.95
CA ASN A 136 -4.93 -9.54 -5.85
C ASN A 136 -6.35 -10.08 -6.08
N GLU A 137 -7.36 -9.20 -6.19
CA GLU A 137 -8.71 -9.62 -6.57
C GLU A 137 -8.75 -9.86 -8.09
N PRO A 138 -9.21 -11.03 -8.56
CA PRO A 138 -9.33 -11.29 -9.97
C PRO A 138 -10.24 -10.22 -10.57
N ALA A 139 -9.76 -9.54 -11.62
CA ALA A 139 -10.48 -8.46 -12.30
C ALA A 139 -11.97 -8.81 -12.46
N GLY A 140 -12.78 -8.22 -11.58
CA GLY A 140 -14.14 -8.65 -11.29
C GLY A 140 -15.12 -8.18 -12.36
N GLY A 141 -15.33 -9.09 -13.30
CA GLY A 141 -16.33 -9.07 -14.34
C GLY A 141 -15.96 -10.12 -15.38
N THR A 142 -15.80 -11.38 -14.96
CA THR A 142 -15.61 -12.46 -15.94
C THR A 142 -16.80 -12.44 -16.90
N ALA A 143 -16.58 -12.71 -18.18
CA ALA A 143 -17.66 -12.82 -19.15
C ALA A 143 -18.81 -13.73 -18.66
N ASN A 144 -18.51 -14.68 -17.77
CA ASN A 144 -19.46 -15.54 -17.07
C ASN A 144 -20.46 -14.80 -16.16
N GLU A 145 -20.07 -13.70 -15.50
CA GLU A 145 -20.99 -12.94 -14.63
C GLU A 145 -21.97 -12.09 -15.47
N LEU A 146 -21.50 -11.54 -16.59
CA LEU A 146 -22.34 -10.88 -17.59
C LEU A 146 -23.28 -11.88 -18.28
N LEU A 147 -22.79 -13.08 -18.61
CA LEU A 147 -23.62 -14.17 -19.13
C LEU A 147 -24.66 -14.62 -18.11
N ALA A 148 -24.31 -14.74 -16.83
CA ALA A 148 -25.27 -15.12 -15.79
C ALA A 148 -26.42 -14.10 -15.67
N LYS A 149 -26.13 -12.80 -15.75
CA LYS A 149 -27.16 -11.73 -15.73
C LYS A 149 -28.00 -11.68 -17.00
N VAL A 150 -27.44 -12.04 -18.15
CA VAL A 150 -28.20 -12.12 -19.43
C VAL A 150 -29.09 -13.37 -19.46
N VAL A 151 -28.62 -14.50 -18.93
CA VAL A 151 -29.41 -15.75 -18.84
C VAL A 151 -30.54 -15.63 -17.81
N SER A 152 -30.34 -14.92 -16.68
CA SER A 152 -31.41 -14.69 -15.71
C SER A 152 -32.51 -13.74 -16.20
N ASN A 153 -32.22 -12.88 -17.19
CA ASN A 153 -33.20 -12.00 -17.81
C ASN A 153 -33.87 -12.62 -19.06
N ALA A 154 -33.47 -13.84 -19.46
CA ALA A 154 -34.04 -14.59 -20.56
C ALA A 154 -35.04 -15.65 -20.04
N GLY A 155 -36.14 -15.19 -19.45
CA GLY A 155 -37.29 -16.01 -19.08
C GLY A 155 -38.28 -15.15 -18.31
N ASP A 156 -39.44 -14.79 -18.84
CA ASP A 156 -40.48 -15.74 -19.19
C ASP A 156 -41.44 -15.14 -20.25
N CYS A 157 -41.25 -15.47 -21.54
CA CYS A 157 -42.13 -15.02 -22.64
C CYS A 157 -43.36 -15.91 -22.84
N CYS A 158 -43.57 -16.96 -22.03
CA CYS A 158 -44.56 -18.01 -22.28
C CYS A 158 -45.53 -18.27 -21.11
N THR A 159 -46.03 -17.22 -20.46
CA THR A 159 -47.26 -17.35 -19.65
C THR A 159 -48.45 -16.77 -20.42
N LYS A 160 -49.48 -17.60 -20.65
CA LYS A 160 -50.70 -17.20 -21.35
C LYS A 160 -51.33 -16.01 -20.63
N LYS A 161 -51.51 -14.90 -21.35
CA LYS A 161 -52.29 -13.75 -20.91
C LYS A 161 -53.72 -14.24 -20.63
N LYS A 162 -54.14 -14.27 -19.37
CA LYS A 162 -55.53 -14.55 -19.02
C LYS A 162 -56.40 -13.42 -19.56
N VAL A 163 -57.44 -13.80 -20.30
CA VAL A 163 -58.55 -12.93 -20.75
C VAL A 163 -59.41 -12.55 -19.56
#